data_AF-A0A562WCH6-F1
#
_entry.id   AF-A0A562WCH6-F1
#
_cell.length_a   1.000
_cell.length_b   1.000
_cell.length_c   1.000
_cell.angle_alpha   90.00
_cell.angle_beta   90.00
_cell.angle_gamma   90.00
#
_symmetry.space_group_name_H-M   'P 1'
#
loop_
_entity.id
_entity.type
_entity.pdbx_description
1 polymer ?
#
loop_
_entity_poly.entity_id
_entity_poly.type
_entity_poly.pdbx_seq_one_letter_code
_entity_poly.pdbx_strand_id
1 'polypeptide(L)'
;MSSAGVGVAADLAVDFEKRRAGRVDAGDLVTENLAALDAAGVTAATVTDGAQRRQVLRTVAAGCGATAFALGAALAAGRAEAVLHHAAVQLGLAERAYAVAVERVRQAGDVARQPGPQFAVARMRGSLDTMTALLDRQAGRAVGEDAAALAEACTAGLFLAAEAEAVVSAAYDLVAGDAEGATRIGQLWHDLKASPAPVSGALARELVGKAAFGIDPDETPRWV
;
A
#
# COMPACT_ATOMS: atom_id res chain seq x y z
N MET A 1 23.80 0.86 -5.50
CA MET A 1 22.65 1.27 -6.34
C MET A 1 21.86 2.31 -5.56
N SER A 2 21.55 3.45 -6.19
CA SER A 2 21.42 4.75 -5.50
C SER A 2 20.21 4.86 -4.57
N SER A 3 20.47 5.13 -3.29
CA SER A 3 19.50 5.55 -2.27
C SER A 3 18.79 6.87 -2.59
N ALA A 4 19.22 7.60 -3.63
CA ALA A 4 18.70 8.91 -3.99
C ALA A 4 17.21 8.90 -4.34
N GLY A 5 16.71 7.88 -5.06
CA GLY A 5 15.30 7.83 -5.46
C GLY A 5 14.33 7.68 -4.29
N VAL A 6 14.72 6.96 -3.24
CA VAL A 6 13.88 6.79 -2.03
C VAL A 6 13.91 8.05 -1.16
N GLY A 7 15.07 8.69 -1.01
CA GLY A 7 15.19 9.96 -0.27
C GLY A 7 14.35 11.08 -0.90
N VAL A 8 14.45 11.25 -2.22
CA VAL A 8 13.66 12.23 -2.98
C VAL A 8 12.16 11.95 -2.86
N ALA A 9 11.74 10.69 -2.95
CA ALA A 9 10.34 10.32 -2.79
C ALA A 9 9.82 10.63 -1.37
N ALA A 10 10.66 10.50 -0.34
CA ALA A 10 10.29 10.82 1.04
C ALA A 10 10.07 12.33 1.24
N ASP A 11 10.97 13.16 0.71
CA ASP A 11 10.83 14.62 0.78
C ASP A 11 9.56 15.08 0.05
N LEU A 12 9.31 14.54 -1.14
CA LEU A 12 8.09 14.83 -1.91
C LEU A 12 6.81 14.34 -1.21
N ALA A 13 6.84 13.18 -0.56
CA ALA A 13 5.68 12.66 0.16
C ALA A 13 5.23 13.59 1.29
N VAL A 14 6.18 14.22 2.00
CA VAL A 14 5.89 15.24 3.03
C VAL A 14 5.18 16.44 2.40
N ASP A 15 5.62 16.89 1.23
CA ASP A 15 4.98 18.00 0.53
C ASP A 15 3.61 17.63 -0.03
N PHE A 16 3.43 16.40 -0.51
CA PHE A 16 2.13 15.90 -0.96
C PHE A 16 1.11 15.85 0.19
N GLU A 17 1.54 15.44 1.38
CA GLU A 17 0.70 15.45 2.58
C GLU A 17 0.22 16.88 2.91
N LYS A 18 1.13 17.87 2.86
CA LYS A 18 0.78 19.28 3.08
C LYS A 18 -0.18 19.81 2.01
N ARG A 19 0.08 19.52 0.72
CA ARG A 19 -0.78 19.97 -0.40
C ARG A 19 -2.17 19.38 -0.34
N ARG A 20 -2.31 18.18 0.20
CA ARG A 20 -3.59 17.50 0.36
C ARG A 20 -4.47 18.13 1.44
N ALA A 21 -3.89 18.82 2.43
CA ALA A 21 -4.65 19.50 3.47
C ALA A 21 -5.63 20.51 2.86
N GLY A 22 -6.93 20.18 2.90
CA GLY A 22 -8.01 20.99 2.32
C GLY A 22 -8.34 20.75 0.83
N ARG A 23 -7.70 19.77 0.15
CA ARG A 23 -7.91 19.45 -1.27
C ARG A 23 -8.33 18.00 -1.53
N VAL A 24 -9.07 17.39 -0.60
CA VAL A 24 -9.61 16.03 -0.76
C VAL A 24 -10.48 16.04 -2.04
N ASP A 25 -10.07 15.27 -3.06
CA ASP A 25 -10.78 15.05 -4.35
C ASP A 25 -10.46 15.96 -5.55
N ALA A 26 -9.41 16.78 -5.53
CA ALA A 26 -8.98 17.49 -6.74
C ALA A 26 -8.12 16.58 -7.64
N GLY A 27 -8.66 16.13 -8.79
CA GLY A 27 -7.89 15.36 -9.80
C GLY A 27 -6.59 16.06 -10.25
N ASP A 28 -6.55 17.39 -10.15
CA ASP A 28 -5.36 18.21 -10.39
C ASP A 28 -4.20 17.87 -9.44
N LEU A 29 -4.49 17.48 -8.18
CA LEU A 29 -3.47 17.15 -7.18
C LEU A 29 -2.62 15.95 -7.59
N VAL A 30 -3.26 14.91 -8.14
CA VAL A 30 -2.54 13.71 -8.62
C VAL A 30 -1.63 14.09 -9.77
N THR A 31 -2.12 14.89 -10.72
CA THR A 31 -1.35 15.36 -11.87
C THR A 31 -0.15 16.22 -11.43
N GLU A 32 -0.35 17.17 -10.51
CA GLU A 32 0.71 18.01 -9.94
C GLU A 32 1.80 17.15 -9.24
N ASN A 33 1.39 16.16 -8.46
CA ASN A 33 2.31 15.31 -7.71
C ASN A 33 3.09 14.36 -8.63
N LEU A 34 2.45 13.79 -9.65
CA LEU A 34 3.13 12.96 -10.66
C LEU A 34 4.15 13.77 -11.46
N ALA A 35 3.83 15.01 -11.84
CA ALA A 35 4.78 15.90 -12.50
C ALA A 35 5.99 16.23 -11.60
N ALA A 36 5.77 16.41 -10.30
CA ALA A 36 6.86 16.64 -9.34
C ALA A 36 7.77 15.40 -9.19
N LEU A 37 7.19 14.19 -9.18
CA LEU A 37 7.95 12.93 -9.16
C LEU A 37 8.78 12.76 -10.44
N ASP A 38 8.19 13.02 -11.60
CA ASP A 38 8.87 12.94 -12.90
C ASP A 38 10.04 13.93 -12.99
N ALA A 39 9.81 15.20 -12.62
CA ALA A 39 10.84 16.23 -12.58
C ALA A 39 11.99 15.90 -11.62
N ALA A 40 11.70 15.15 -10.55
CA ALA A 40 12.69 14.68 -9.58
C ALA A 40 13.34 13.34 -9.99
N GLY A 41 13.00 12.81 -11.17
CA GLY A 41 13.56 11.59 -11.71
C GLY A 41 13.06 10.33 -11.02
N VAL A 42 11.85 10.32 -10.46
CA VAL A 42 11.19 9.12 -9.92
C VAL A 42 10.27 8.55 -11.00
N THR A 43 10.86 7.80 -11.93
CA THR A 43 10.18 7.23 -13.11
C THR A 43 10.52 5.75 -13.29
N ALA A 44 9.81 5.07 -14.20
CA ALA A 44 10.10 3.67 -14.53
C ALA A 44 11.53 3.48 -15.10
N ALA A 45 12.06 4.52 -15.75
CA ALA A 45 13.40 4.50 -16.37
C ALA A 45 14.53 4.62 -15.34
N THR A 46 14.29 5.27 -14.20
CA THR A 46 15.31 5.55 -13.18
C THR A 46 15.21 4.61 -11.98
N VAL A 47 14.00 4.17 -11.62
CA VAL A 47 13.75 3.21 -10.54
C VAL A 47 13.53 1.85 -11.18
N THR A 48 14.61 1.15 -11.53
CA THR A 48 14.55 -0.10 -12.30
C THR A 48 14.43 -1.35 -11.42
N ASP A 49 14.92 -1.28 -10.18
CA ASP A 49 14.83 -2.39 -9.24
C ASP A 49 13.43 -2.53 -8.65
N GLY A 50 12.85 -3.73 -8.71
CA GLY A 50 11.48 -3.99 -8.26
C GLY A 50 11.28 -3.77 -6.77
N ALA A 51 12.26 -4.09 -5.93
CA ALA A 51 12.19 -3.82 -4.49
C ALA A 51 12.23 -2.32 -4.21
N GLN A 52 13.10 -1.60 -4.91
CA GLN A 52 13.17 -0.14 -4.85
C GLN A 52 11.86 0.52 -5.32
N ARG A 53 11.24 0.04 -6.40
CA ARG A 53 9.91 0.53 -6.85
C ARG A 53 8.87 0.38 -5.75
N ARG A 54 8.74 -0.80 -5.14
CA ARG A 54 7.80 -1.03 -4.04
C ARG A 54 8.08 -0.14 -2.84
N GLN A 55 9.35 0.10 -2.51
CA GLN A 55 9.72 1.01 -1.43
C GLN A 55 9.32 2.46 -1.74
N VAL A 56 9.57 2.96 -2.95
CA VAL A 56 9.13 4.28 -3.39
C VAL A 56 7.61 4.41 -3.30
N LEU A 57 6.87 3.40 -3.76
CA LEU A 57 5.41 3.39 -3.69
C LEU A 57 4.89 3.46 -2.25
N ARG A 58 5.46 2.68 -1.32
CA ARG A 58 5.14 2.74 0.11
C ARG A 58 5.38 4.15 0.68
N THR A 59 6.51 4.75 0.32
CA THR A 59 6.88 6.10 0.77
C THR A 59 5.92 7.17 0.23
N VAL A 60 5.59 7.16 -1.06
CA VAL A 60 4.64 8.12 -1.65
C VAL A 60 3.23 7.94 -1.07
N ALA A 61 2.83 6.69 -0.79
CA ALA A 61 1.52 6.37 -0.22
C ALA A 61 1.30 7.03 1.14
N ALA A 62 2.34 7.15 1.97
CA ALA A 62 2.27 7.82 3.25
C ALA A 62 1.86 9.31 3.11
N GLY A 63 2.27 9.97 2.03
CA GLY A 63 1.88 11.34 1.72
C GLY A 63 0.51 11.44 1.06
N CYS A 64 0.34 10.74 -0.06
CA CYS A 64 -0.88 10.75 -0.86
C CYS A 64 -1.10 9.39 -1.55
N GLY A 65 -2.08 8.62 -1.05
CA GLY A 65 -2.37 7.29 -1.59
C GLY A 65 -2.82 7.31 -3.05
N ALA A 66 -3.68 8.26 -3.44
CA ALA A 66 -4.11 8.40 -4.84
C ALA A 66 -2.93 8.62 -5.81
N THR A 67 -1.94 9.43 -5.43
CA THR A 67 -0.72 9.62 -6.22
C THR A 67 0.09 8.32 -6.31
N ALA A 68 0.23 7.61 -5.19
CA ALA A 68 0.98 6.37 -5.14
C ALA A 68 0.33 5.25 -5.98
N PHE A 69 -1.00 5.14 -5.98
CA PHE A 69 -1.72 4.21 -6.86
C PHE A 69 -1.53 4.56 -8.34
N ALA A 70 -1.65 5.84 -8.70
CA ALA A 70 -1.44 6.28 -10.08
C ALA A 70 0.00 6.03 -10.54
N LEU A 71 0.99 6.31 -9.68
CA LEU A 71 2.39 5.98 -9.93
C LEU A 71 2.60 4.47 -10.08
N GLY A 72 2.02 3.66 -9.19
CA GLY A 72 2.14 2.20 -9.22
C GLY A 72 1.60 1.59 -10.51
N ALA A 73 0.49 2.13 -11.02
CA ALA A 73 -0.06 1.76 -12.32
C ALA A 73 0.86 2.17 -13.48
N ALA A 74 1.44 3.38 -13.45
CA ALA A 74 2.37 3.87 -14.48
C ALA A 74 3.71 3.11 -14.49
N LEU A 75 4.15 2.59 -13.34
CA LEU A 75 5.39 1.83 -13.21
C LEU A 75 5.26 0.34 -13.58
N ALA A 76 4.04 -0.19 -13.65
CA ALA A 76 3.81 -1.62 -13.88
C ALA A 76 3.98 -1.99 -15.35
N ALA A 77 4.82 -2.99 -15.63
CA ALA A 77 4.98 -3.55 -16.97
C ALA A 77 3.88 -4.59 -17.31
N GLY A 78 3.28 -5.21 -16.29
CA GLY A 78 2.27 -6.25 -16.46
C GLY A 78 1.36 -6.41 -15.24
N ARG A 79 0.39 -7.33 -15.33
CA ARG A 79 -0.64 -7.50 -14.28
C ARG A 79 -0.07 -7.96 -12.94
N ALA A 80 0.95 -8.83 -12.93
CA ALA A 80 1.59 -9.28 -11.70
C ALA A 80 2.26 -8.11 -10.96
N GLU A 81 3.06 -7.30 -11.67
CA GLU A 81 3.65 -6.09 -11.11
C GLU A 81 2.59 -5.09 -10.65
N ALA A 82 1.53 -4.88 -11.43
CA ALA A 82 0.44 -3.99 -11.03
C ALA A 82 -0.19 -4.41 -9.68
N VAL A 83 -0.43 -5.71 -9.48
CA VAL A 83 -0.95 -6.24 -8.22
C VAL A 83 0.05 -6.03 -7.07
N LEU A 84 1.33 -6.30 -7.27
CA LEU A 84 2.37 -6.10 -6.25
C LEU A 84 2.57 -4.62 -5.91
N HIS A 85 2.52 -3.73 -6.90
CA HIS A 85 2.58 -2.28 -6.71
C HIS A 85 1.37 -1.78 -5.93
N HIS A 86 0.17 -2.23 -6.29
CA HIS A 86 -1.05 -1.90 -5.56
C HIS A 86 -0.97 -2.36 -4.09
N ALA A 87 -0.51 -3.59 -3.85
CA ALA A 87 -0.31 -4.13 -2.51
C ALA A 87 0.75 -3.33 -1.71
N ALA A 88 1.83 -2.89 -2.36
CA ALA A 88 2.85 -2.03 -1.75
C ALA A 88 2.27 -0.66 -1.33
N VAL A 89 1.40 -0.06 -2.14
CA VAL A 89 0.72 1.19 -1.78
C VAL A 89 -0.19 0.98 -0.57
N GLN A 90 -0.97 -0.10 -0.53
CA GLN A 90 -1.83 -0.43 0.62
C GLN A 90 -1.02 -0.64 1.91
N LEU A 91 0.14 -1.31 1.82
CA LEU A 91 1.08 -1.43 2.92
C LEU A 91 1.56 -0.05 3.39
N GLY A 92 2.00 0.83 2.49
CA GLY A 92 2.46 2.18 2.85
C GLY A 92 1.39 3.03 3.55
N LEU A 93 0.12 2.90 3.14
CA LEU A 93 -1.01 3.53 3.83
C LEU A 93 -1.20 3.00 5.24
N ALA A 94 -1.13 1.67 5.42
CA ALA A 94 -1.24 1.02 6.72
C ALA A 94 -0.06 1.40 7.64
N GLU A 95 1.16 1.48 7.11
CA GLU A 95 2.34 1.95 7.84
C GLU A 95 2.18 3.39 8.33
N ARG A 96 1.62 4.26 7.47
CA ARG A 96 1.35 5.64 7.86
C ARG A 96 0.26 5.73 8.92
N ALA A 97 -0.81 4.94 8.80
CA ALA A 97 -1.88 4.90 9.79
C ALA A 97 -1.36 4.44 11.16
N TYR A 98 -0.54 3.39 11.18
CA TYR A 98 0.16 2.92 12.37
C TYR A 98 1.03 4.02 12.99
N ALA A 99 1.87 4.69 12.19
CA ALA A 99 2.77 5.73 12.67
C ALA A 99 2.00 6.90 13.31
N VAL A 100 0.91 7.36 12.66
CA VAL A 100 0.03 8.40 13.20
C VAL A 100 -0.59 7.95 14.53
N ALA A 101 -1.18 6.75 14.58
CA ALA A 101 -1.81 6.25 15.80
C ALA A 101 -0.82 6.13 16.96
N VAL A 102 0.38 5.57 16.73
CA VAL A 102 1.42 5.45 17.75
C VAL A 102 1.89 6.82 18.23
N GLU A 103 2.09 7.78 17.33
CA GLU A 103 2.50 9.14 17.69
C GLU A 103 1.46 9.81 18.60
N ARG A 104 0.17 9.75 18.23
CA ARG A 104 -0.92 10.37 19.01
C ARG A 104 -1.13 9.70 20.36
N VAL A 105 -1.15 8.37 20.40
CA VAL A 105 -1.26 7.61 21.66
C VAL A 105 -0.09 7.91 22.58
N ARG A 106 1.13 8.02 22.04
CA ARG A 106 2.32 8.39 22.82
C ARG A 106 2.22 9.80 23.41
N GLN A 107 1.70 10.76 22.66
CA GLN A 107 1.46 12.13 23.15
C GLN A 107 0.39 12.18 24.24
N ALA A 108 -0.60 11.29 24.19
CA ALA A 108 -1.66 11.17 25.20
C ALA A 108 -1.20 10.52 26.52
N GLY A 109 0.08 10.19 26.68
CA GLY A 109 0.74 9.85 27.96
C GLY A 109 0.17 8.64 28.69
N ASP A 110 -0.90 8.86 29.45
CA ASP A 110 -1.57 7.83 30.26
C ASP A 110 -2.24 6.75 29.39
N VAL A 111 -2.74 7.12 28.21
CA VAL A 111 -3.35 6.17 27.26
C VAL A 111 -2.33 5.11 26.81
N ALA A 112 -1.09 5.51 26.52
CA ALA A 112 -0.03 4.59 26.08
C ALA A 112 0.34 3.54 27.14
N ARG A 113 0.05 3.81 28.42
CA ARG A 113 0.32 2.88 29.53
C ARG A 113 -0.79 1.85 29.73
N GLN A 114 -1.93 2.00 29.05
CA GLN A 114 -3.04 1.08 29.17
C GLN A 114 -2.82 -0.18 28.31
N PRO A 115 -3.24 -1.37 28.79
CA PRO A 115 -3.07 -2.61 28.03
C PRO A 115 -3.77 -2.61 26.66
N GLY A 116 -4.95 -2.00 26.56
CA GLY A 116 -5.73 -1.96 25.32
C GLY A 116 -4.95 -1.38 24.13
N PRO A 117 -4.47 -0.12 24.23
CA PRO A 117 -3.61 0.48 23.22
C PRO A 117 -2.34 -0.32 22.91
N GLN A 118 -1.72 -0.92 23.92
CA GLN A 118 -0.51 -1.75 23.71
C GLN A 118 -0.81 -3.01 22.90
N PHE A 119 -1.93 -3.70 23.17
CA PHE A 119 -2.35 -4.88 22.42
C PHE A 119 -2.70 -4.53 20.97
N ALA A 120 -3.40 -3.41 20.75
CA ALA A 120 -3.71 -2.92 19.41
C ALA A 120 -2.43 -2.60 18.63
N VAL A 121 -1.48 -1.87 19.23
CA VAL A 121 -0.18 -1.57 18.61
C VAL A 121 0.62 -2.83 18.31
N ALA A 122 0.60 -3.82 19.19
CA ALA A 122 1.27 -5.10 18.96
C ALA A 122 0.64 -5.88 17.78
N ARG A 123 -0.70 -5.94 17.70
CA ARG A 123 -1.42 -6.57 16.58
C ARG A 123 -1.11 -5.88 15.26
N MET A 124 -1.18 -4.55 15.22
CA MET A 124 -0.86 -3.77 14.01
C MET A 124 0.57 -4.01 13.56
N ARG A 125 1.54 -3.97 14.50
CA ARG A 125 2.95 -4.25 14.17
C ARG A 125 3.14 -5.64 13.58
N GLY A 126 2.53 -6.67 14.18
CA GLY A 126 2.58 -8.03 13.64
C GLY A 126 1.97 -8.15 12.24
N SER A 127 0.88 -7.43 11.98
CA SER A 127 0.28 -7.35 10.63
C SER A 127 1.23 -6.68 9.63
N LEU A 128 1.86 -5.54 9.98
CA LEU A 128 2.82 -4.85 9.10
C LEU A 128 4.05 -5.73 8.77
N ASP A 129 4.60 -6.39 9.79
CA ASP A 129 5.74 -7.31 9.62
C ASP A 129 5.36 -8.48 8.69
N THR A 130 4.16 -9.04 8.87
CA THR A 130 3.63 -10.13 8.03
C THR A 130 3.38 -9.69 6.60
N MET A 131 2.74 -8.53 6.40
CA MET A 131 2.48 -7.97 5.08
C MET A 131 3.79 -7.70 4.32
N THR A 132 4.80 -7.15 5.00
CA THR A 132 6.13 -6.90 4.41
C THR A 132 6.77 -8.22 3.98
N ALA A 133 6.83 -9.20 4.87
CA ALA A 133 7.44 -10.50 4.57
C ALA A 133 6.72 -11.25 3.43
N LEU A 134 5.38 -11.22 3.41
CA LEU A 134 4.60 -11.85 2.35
C LEU A 134 4.78 -11.14 1.01
N LEU A 135 4.75 -9.80 1.00
CA LEU A 135 4.96 -9.01 -0.22
C LEU A 135 6.33 -9.28 -0.83
N ASP A 136 7.38 -9.27 -0.03
CA ASP A 136 8.74 -9.52 -0.54
C ASP A 136 8.92 -10.96 -1.02
N ARG A 137 8.39 -11.93 -0.27
CA ARG A 137 8.39 -13.33 -0.69
C ARG A 137 7.67 -13.52 -2.02
N GLN A 138 6.48 -12.95 -2.17
CA GLN A 138 5.69 -13.15 -3.39
C GLN A 138 6.22 -12.35 -4.57
N ALA A 139 6.79 -11.17 -4.33
CA ALA A 139 7.51 -10.46 -5.38
C ALA A 139 8.71 -11.25 -5.92
N GLY A 140 9.39 -12.03 -5.08
CA GLY A 140 10.46 -12.93 -5.53
C GLY A 140 9.99 -14.18 -6.28
N ARG A 141 8.69 -14.51 -6.20
CA ARG A 141 8.08 -15.69 -6.86
C ARG A 141 7.29 -15.33 -8.11
N ALA A 142 6.68 -14.15 -8.13
CA ALA A 142 5.93 -13.59 -9.24
C ALA A 142 6.89 -13.08 -10.33
N VAL A 143 7.69 -13.98 -10.90
CA VAL A 143 8.66 -13.68 -11.95
C VAL A 143 8.07 -14.07 -13.30
N GLY A 144 8.02 -13.12 -14.23
CA GLY A 144 7.44 -13.30 -15.57
C GLY A 144 6.05 -12.69 -15.70
N GLU A 145 5.41 -12.96 -16.83
CA GLU A 145 4.11 -12.37 -17.21
C GLU A 145 2.98 -13.41 -17.32
N ASP A 146 3.27 -14.66 -16.97
CA ASP A 146 2.31 -15.75 -17.06
C ASP A 146 1.30 -15.76 -15.90
N ALA A 147 0.31 -16.65 -16.00
CA ALA A 147 -0.75 -16.75 -15.01
C ALA A 147 -0.27 -17.33 -13.66
N ALA A 148 0.86 -18.06 -13.63
CA ALA A 148 1.47 -18.51 -12.40
C ALA A 148 2.11 -17.35 -11.62
N ALA A 149 2.86 -16.47 -12.31
CA ALA A 149 3.38 -15.24 -11.74
C ALA A 149 2.25 -14.33 -11.22
N LEU A 150 1.15 -14.25 -11.97
CA LEU A 150 -0.03 -13.51 -11.54
C LEU A 150 -0.69 -14.14 -10.30
N ALA A 151 -0.77 -15.47 -10.19
CA ALA A 151 -1.30 -16.15 -9.01
C ALA A 151 -0.45 -15.88 -7.75
N GLU A 152 0.88 -15.88 -7.87
CA GLU A 152 1.77 -15.52 -6.75
C GLU A 152 1.56 -14.06 -6.31
N ALA A 153 1.46 -13.13 -7.27
CA ALA A 153 1.14 -11.73 -6.98
C ALA A 153 -0.24 -11.56 -6.32
N CYS A 154 -1.26 -12.27 -6.81
CA CYS A 154 -2.61 -12.27 -6.24
C CYS A 154 -2.65 -12.84 -4.81
N THR A 155 -1.78 -13.78 -4.47
CA THR A 155 -1.65 -14.30 -3.09
C THR A 155 -1.29 -13.17 -2.12
N ALA A 156 -0.30 -12.34 -2.47
CA ALA A 156 0.04 -11.16 -1.69
C ALA A 156 -1.10 -10.13 -1.72
N GLY A 157 -1.62 -9.79 -2.91
CA GLY A 157 -2.64 -8.75 -3.07
C GLY A 157 -3.92 -9.01 -2.26
N LEU A 158 -4.40 -10.25 -2.22
CA LEU A 158 -5.59 -10.62 -1.42
C LEU A 158 -5.37 -10.43 0.08
N PHE A 159 -4.21 -10.88 0.60
CA PHE A 159 -3.90 -10.78 2.02
C PHE A 159 -3.65 -9.33 2.45
N LEU A 160 -2.83 -8.60 1.69
CA LEU A 160 -2.45 -7.23 2.02
C LEU A 160 -3.65 -6.28 1.98
N ALA A 161 -4.59 -6.48 1.05
CA ALA A 161 -5.80 -5.66 1.01
C ALA A 161 -6.63 -5.77 2.29
N ALA A 162 -6.83 -6.99 2.80
CA ALA A 162 -7.60 -7.23 4.01
C ALA A 162 -6.87 -6.77 5.28
N GLU A 163 -5.58 -7.07 5.41
CA GLU A 163 -4.80 -6.68 6.59
C GLU A 163 -4.52 -5.17 6.65
N ALA A 164 -4.31 -4.49 5.52
CA ALA A 164 -4.18 -3.03 5.50
C ALA A 164 -5.45 -2.36 6.02
N GLU A 165 -6.63 -2.84 5.63
CA GLU A 165 -7.91 -2.36 6.16
C GLU A 165 -8.03 -2.58 7.66
N ALA A 166 -7.66 -3.76 8.16
CA ALA A 166 -7.67 -4.06 9.58
C ALA A 166 -6.72 -3.14 10.39
N VAL A 167 -5.53 -2.85 9.86
CA VAL A 167 -4.57 -1.93 10.50
C VAL A 167 -5.11 -0.50 10.52
N VAL A 168 -5.64 0.01 9.41
CA VAL A 168 -6.19 1.38 9.38
C VAL A 168 -7.42 1.51 10.29
N SER A 169 -8.28 0.48 10.36
CA SER A 169 -9.42 0.45 11.29
C SER A 169 -8.94 0.50 12.75
N ALA A 170 -7.97 -0.34 13.13
CA ALA A 170 -7.43 -0.36 14.48
C ALA A 170 -6.73 0.97 14.84
N ALA A 171 -6.04 1.58 13.87
CA ALA A 171 -5.44 2.90 14.04
C ALA A 171 -6.49 3.97 14.31
N TYR A 172 -7.64 3.92 13.63
CA TYR A 172 -8.75 4.86 13.83
C TYR A 172 -9.32 4.74 15.25
N ASP A 173 -9.57 3.52 15.72
CA ASP A 173 -10.11 3.27 17.05
C ASP A 173 -9.18 3.80 18.16
N LEU A 174 -7.85 3.70 17.96
CA LEU A 174 -6.87 4.22 18.91
C LEU A 174 -6.85 5.74 19.03
N VAL A 175 -7.25 6.44 17.97
CA VAL A 175 -7.26 7.91 17.91
C VAL A 175 -8.67 8.48 17.90
N ALA A 176 -9.71 7.68 18.20
CA ALA A 176 -11.10 8.12 18.13
C ALA A 176 -11.41 9.35 19.03
N GLY A 177 -10.66 9.51 20.13
CA GLY A 177 -10.74 10.69 21.01
C GLY A 177 -9.88 11.88 20.59
N ASP A 178 -9.05 11.74 19.54
CA ASP A 178 -8.20 12.78 18.98
C ASP A 178 -8.74 13.20 17.61
N ALA A 179 -9.42 14.35 17.54
CA ALA A 179 -10.07 14.81 16.32
C ALA A 179 -9.09 14.95 15.13
N GLU A 180 -7.85 15.38 15.39
CA GLU A 180 -6.85 15.56 14.34
C GLU A 180 -6.31 14.21 13.85
N GLY A 181 -6.02 13.29 14.78
CA GLY A 181 -5.68 11.90 14.47
C GLY A 181 -6.78 11.19 13.67
N ALA A 182 -8.03 11.25 14.14
CA ALA A 182 -9.19 10.66 13.47
C ALA A 182 -9.39 11.22 12.06
N THR A 183 -9.25 12.53 11.87
CA THR A 183 -9.30 13.16 10.54
C THR A 183 -8.23 12.59 9.62
N ARG A 184 -6.99 12.46 10.10
CA ARG A 184 -5.88 11.95 9.30
C ARG A 184 -6.05 10.47 8.95
N ILE A 185 -6.48 9.64 9.89
CA ILE A 185 -6.74 8.22 9.62
C ILE A 185 -7.91 8.06 8.66
N GLY A 186 -8.97 8.87 8.79
CA GLY A 186 -10.10 8.88 7.85
C GLY A 186 -9.66 9.18 6.41
N GLN A 187 -8.73 10.11 6.21
CA GLN A 187 -8.15 10.38 4.89
C GLN A 187 -7.36 9.19 4.32
N LEU A 188 -6.62 8.45 5.17
CA LEU A 188 -5.90 7.25 4.76
C LEU A 188 -6.87 6.11 4.41
N TRP A 189 -7.97 6.00 5.15
CA TRP A 189 -9.06 5.06 4.85
C TRP A 189 -9.69 5.37 3.49
N HIS A 190 -9.97 6.63 3.19
CA HIS A 190 -10.48 7.04 1.88
C HIS A 190 -9.50 6.70 0.76
N ASP A 191 -8.20 6.98 0.93
CA ASP A 191 -7.17 6.60 -0.04
C ASP A 191 -7.15 5.08 -0.28
N LEU A 192 -7.23 4.28 0.79
CA LEU A 192 -7.24 2.82 0.71
C LEU A 192 -8.41 2.29 -0.12
N LYS A 193 -9.56 2.99 -0.13
CA LYS A 193 -10.76 2.63 -0.88
C LYS A 193 -10.85 3.27 -2.27
N ALA A 194 -10.02 4.27 -2.56
CA ALA A 194 -10.13 5.09 -3.77
C ALA A 194 -9.67 4.39 -5.05
N SER A 195 -8.82 3.37 -4.96
CA SER A 195 -8.30 2.66 -6.14
C SER A 195 -8.86 1.24 -6.24
N PRO A 196 -9.44 0.84 -7.38
CA PRO A 196 -9.85 -0.53 -7.59
C PRO A 196 -8.61 -1.43 -7.77
N ALA A 197 -8.70 -2.65 -7.25
CA ALA A 197 -7.64 -3.63 -7.43
C ALA A 197 -7.40 -3.93 -8.93
N PRO A 198 -6.14 -4.12 -9.38
CA PRO A 198 -5.81 -4.41 -10.78
C PRO A 198 -6.42 -5.71 -11.31
N VAL A 199 -6.78 -6.62 -10.40
CA VAL A 199 -7.44 -7.89 -10.67
C VAL A 199 -8.65 -7.99 -9.73
N SER A 200 -9.80 -8.41 -10.27
CA SER A 200 -11.00 -8.58 -9.45
C SER A 200 -10.77 -9.66 -8.37
N GLY A 201 -11.37 -9.48 -7.20
CA GLY A 201 -11.19 -10.42 -6.08
C GLY A 201 -11.64 -11.85 -6.42
N ALA A 202 -12.65 -12.01 -7.28
CA ALA A 202 -13.07 -13.33 -7.76
C ALA A 202 -11.99 -14.00 -8.61
N LEU A 203 -11.45 -13.28 -9.60
CA LEU A 203 -10.38 -13.80 -10.46
C LEU A 203 -9.09 -14.08 -9.67
N ALA A 204 -8.73 -13.19 -8.74
CA ALA A 204 -7.55 -13.39 -7.90
C ALA A 204 -7.66 -14.69 -7.07
N ARG A 205 -8.82 -14.95 -6.45
CA ARG A 205 -9.04 -16.19 -5.68
C ARG A 205 -9.02 -17.43 -6.58
N GLU A 206 -9.59 -17.33 -7.78
CA GLU A 206 -9.59 -18.41 -8.75
C GLU A 206 -8.16 -18.79 -9.16
N LEU A 207 -7.33 -17.80 -9.53
CA LEU A 207 -5.93 -18.01 -9.91
C LEU A 207 -5.12 -18.67 -8.79
N VAL A 208 -5.24 -18.15 -7.56
CA VAL A 208 -4.55 -18.69 -6.39
C VAL A 208 -5.02 -20.11 -6.08
N GLY A 209 -6.32 -20.37 -6.17
CA GLY A 209 -6.90 -21.69 -5.93
C GLY A 209 -6.41 -22.74 -6.93
N LYS A 210 -6.42 -22.43 -8.22
CA LYS A 210 -5.89 -23.32 -9.26
C LYS A 210 -4.42 -23.66 -9.04
N ALA A 211 -3.60 -22.63 -8.84
CA ALA A 211 -2.18 -22.81 -8.59
C ALA A 211 -1.94 -23.73 -7.38
N ALA A 212 -2.73 -23.58 -6.30
CA ALA A 212 -2.64 -24.43 -5.12
C ALA A 212 -3.04 -25.89 -5.38
N PHE A 213 -3.96 -26.15 -6.32
CA PHE A 213 -4.35 -27.50 -6.74
C PHE A 213 -3.43 -28.10 -7.82
N GLY A 214 -2.43 -27.37 -8.31
CA GLY A 214 -1.60 -27.80 -9.44
C GLY A 214 -2.33 -27.77 -10.79
N ILE A 215 -3.42 -27.01 -10.87
CA ILE A 215 -4.17 -26.74 -12.10
C ILE A 215 -3.52 -25.52 -12.77
N ASP A 216 -3.35 -25.55 -14.09
CA ASP A 216 -2.82 -24.41 -14.83
C ASP A 216 -3.73 -23.19 -14.58
N PRO A 217 -3.22 -22.04 -14.08
CA PRO A 217 -4.05 -20.89 -13.78
C PRO A 217 -4.81 -20.31 -14.99
N ASP A 218 -4.31 -20.54 -16.21
CA ASP A 218 -5.00 -20.20 -17.47
C ASP A 218 -6.01 -21.25 -17.93
N GLU A 219 -6.02 -22.44 -17.31
CA GLU A 219 -7.03 -23.46 -17.57
C GLU A 219 -8.43 -22.90 -17.26
N THR A 220 -9.45 -23.32 -18.01
CA THR A 220 -10.81 -22.80 -17.86
C THR A 220 -11.48 -23.36 -16.59
N PRO A 221 -11.89 -22.51 -15.63
CA PRO A 221 -13.20 -22.66 -15.02
C PRO A 221 -13.73 -21.32 -14.51
N ARG A 222 -14.61 -20.68 -15.27
CA ARG A 222 -15.38 -19.53 -14.77
C ARG A 222 -16.80 -19.89 -14.39
N TRP A 223 -17.49 -20.74 -15.16
CA TRP A 223 -18.76 -21.37 -14.82
C TRP A 223 -18.93 -22.56 -15.77
N VAL A 224 -19.03 -23.78 -15.23
CA VAL A 224 -19.68 -24.92 -15.91
C VAL A 224 -20.90 -25.26 -15.09
#